data_AF-A0A942HKZ1-F1
#
_entry.id   AF-A0A942HKZ1-F1
#
_cell.length_a   1.000
_cell.length_b   1.000
_cell.length_c   1.000
_cell.angle_alpha   90.00
_cell.angle_beta   90.00
_cell.angle_gamma   90.00
#
_symmetry.space_group_name_H-M   'P 1'
#
loop_
_entity.id
_entity.type
_entity.pdbx_description
1 polymer ?
#
loop_
_entity_poly.entity_id
_entity_poly.type
_entity_poly.pdbx_seq_one_letter_code
_entity_poly.pdbx_strand_id
1 'polypeptide(L)'
;MQSSTIIDAAVARWCERRRQLIEAIIKIKLVHGEGKSVLMPDMLFVSLDGQWRWIQSRFFSPPIIDFDGDDAFGTLRLDLHADVPAYVGIRKSDLITCLDDSSFLYRCQVDVTPAILERHAGMCRRRQDGGFDIRLFHHTNGNARESILKCRYFLGSTWNLQGSKRLQNIEYVYFTDIPTIRSEVDLIAIAMTQNAHILLRPDHSDALADAVEVKVYRATTTGRGETISMYVPCEMLASQHTWLHRDLPSPAYYEIVCPNVFRVGLTPKCRLEFDSDTVLRTNNHKRFDYAVVGDASTYMGLLAPYDEETTQEILHTDNAPAGQDVFDIWLARANQPLYLPDGVEQARFQRPR
;
A
#
# COMPACT_ATOMS: atom_id res chain seq x y z
N MET A 1 -7.35 -42.06 12.35
CA MET A 1 -7.12 -41.97 10.88
C MET A 1 -7.57 -40.59 10.45
N GLN A 2 -6.65 -39.84 9.85
CA GLN A 2 -6.76 -38.41 9.58
C GLN A 2 -7.92 -38.13 8.63
N SER A 3 -8.91 -37.35 9.09
CA SER A 3 -9.65 -36.49 8.17
C SER A 3 -8.66 -35.43 7.74
N SER A 4 -8.03 -35.62 6.58
CA SER A 4 -7.44 -34.49 5.87
C SER A 4 -8.60 -33.54 5.58
N THR A 5 -8.55 -32.33 6.13
CA THR A 5 -9.55 -31.30 5.81
C THR A 5 -9.40 -30.87 4.35
N ILE A 6 -10.45 -30.26 3.76
CA ILE A 6 -10.39 -29.76 2.38
C ILE A 6 -9.29 -28.71 2.26
N ILE A 7 -9.08 -27.92 3.33
CA ILE A 7 -8.03 -26.92 3.43
C ILE A 7 -6.64 -27.55 3.44
N ASP A 8 -6.41 -28.62 4.21
CA ASP A 8 -5.09 -29.27 4.21
C ASP A 8 -4.74 -29.81 2.82
N ALA A 9 -5.71 -30.33 2.07
CA ALA A 9 -5.53 -30.75 0.68
C ALA A 9 -5.30 -29.54 -0.27
N ALA A 10 -5.97 -28.40 -0.03
CA ALA A 10 -5.75 -27.18 -0.80
C ALA A 10 -4.33 -26.63 -0.59
N VAL A 11 -3.86 -26.56 0.67
CA VAL A 11 -2.50 -26.15 1.04
C VAL A 11 -1.48 -27.11 0.43
N ALA A 12 -1.65 -28.43 0.58
CA ALA A 12 -0.74 -29.41 0.01
C ALA A 12 -0.62 -29.27 -1.52
N ARG A 13 -1.74 -29.17 -2.24
CA ARG A 13 -1.75 -28.94 -3.70
C ARG A 13 -1.15 -27.60 -4.10
N TRP A 14 -1.30 -26.58 -3.26
CA TRP A 14 -0.68 -25.27 -3.50
C TRP A 14 0.84 -25.40 -3.36
N CYS A 15 1.33 -26.03 -2.29
CA CYS A 15 2.76 -26.26 -2.03
C CYS A 15 3.43 -27.14 -3.09
N GLU A 16 2.82 -28.27 -3.47
CA GLU A 16 3.36 -29.23 -4.45
C GLU A 16 3.64 -28.59 -5.81
N ARG A 17 2.87 -27.57 -6.19
CA ARG A 17 3.04 -26.87 -7.46
C ARG A 17 4.21 -25.88 -7.46
N ARG A 18 4.83 -25.61 -6.31
CA ARG A 18 5.83 -24.54 -6.13
C ARG A 18 7.23 -25.08 -5.95
N ARG A 19 8.19 -24.36 -6.55
CA ARG A 19 9.57 -24.85 -6.68
C ARG A 19 10.42 -24.48 -5.48
N GLN A 20 10.15 -23.31 -4.87
CA GLN A 20 10.92 -22.82 -3.72
C GLN A 20 10.04 -21.97 -2.81
N LEU A 21 9.55 -22.55 -1.72
CA LEU A 21 8.77 -21.84 -0.72
C LEU A 21 9.70 -21.20 0.32
N ILE A 22 9.49 -19.91 0.58
CA ILE A 22 10.14 -19.15 1.64
C ILE A 22 9.09 -18.74 2.66
N GLU A 23 9.41 -18.90 3.94
CA GLU A 23 8.60 -18.39 5.04
C GLU A 23 8.66 -16.85 5.07
N ALA A 24 7.49 -16.22 5.13
CA ALA A 24 7.34 -14.79 5.06
C ALA A 24 6.19 -14.32 5.96
N ILE A 25 6.00 -13.01 6.02
CA ILE A 25 4.86 -12.38 6.67
C ILE A 25 4.25 -11.39 5.70
N ILE A 26 2.93 -11.40 5.52
CA ILE A 26 2.23 -10.44 4.66
C ILE A 26 1.31 -9.55 5.50
N LYS A 27 1.32 -8.25 5.21
CA LYS A 27 0.37 -7.25 5.71
C LYS A 27 -0.76 -7.11 4.70
N ILE A 28 -1.99 -7.30 5.15
CA ILE A 28 -3.19 -7.24 4.29
C ILE A 28 -4.25 -6.37 4.95
N LYS A 29 -4.98 -5.59 4.15
CA LYS A 29 -6.21 -4.91 4.55
C LYS A 29 -7.40 -5.52 3.83
N LEU A 30 -8.56 -5.52 4.47
CA LEU A 30 -9.82 -5.81 3.80
C LEU A 30 -10.56 -4.50 3.59
N VAL A 31 -10.86 -4.19 2.33
CA VAL A 31 -11.60 -3.00 1.95
C VAL A 31 -12.91 -3.37 1.26
N HIS A 32 -13.99 -2.65 1.57
CA HIS A 32 -15.34 -2.91 1.06
C HIS A 32 -15.93 -1.68 0.38
N GLY A 33 -16.68 -1.91 -0.68
CA GLY A 33 -17.53 -0.91 -1.33
C GLY A 33 -18.81 -1.58 -1.84
N GLU A 34 -19.65 -0.80 -2.51
CA GLU A 34 -20.88 -1.33 -3.10
C GLU A 34 -20.58 -2.48 -4.07
N GLY A 35 -21.07 -3.68 -3.72
CA GLY A 35 -20.91 -4.90 -4.53
C GLY A 35 -19.48 -5.44 -4.65
N LYS A 36 -18.49 -4.88 -3.93
CA LYS A 36 -17.08 -5.29 -4.05
C LYS A 36 -16.37 -5.39 -2.70
N SER A 37 -15.52 -6.39 -2.55
CA SER A 37 -14.59 -6.54 -1.42
C SER A 37 -13.24 -6.98 -1.93
N VAL A 38 -12.18 -6.42 -1.36
CA VAL A 38 -10.80 -6.65 -1.81
C VAL A 38 -9.93 -6.94 -0.60
N LEU A 39 -9.28 -8.11 -0.59
CA LEU A 39 -8.10 -8.33 0.24
C LEU A 39 -6.94 -7.62 -0.45
N MET A 40 -6.59 -6.44 0.05
CA MET A 40 -5.55 -5.60 -0.50
C MET A 40 -4.22 -5.93 0.20
N PRO A 41 -3.26 -6.57 -0.48
CA PRO A 41 -1.93 -6.77 0.07
C PRO A 41 -1.21 -5.42 0.14
N ASP A 42 -0.70 -5.09 1.31
CA ASP A 42 0.02 -3.84 1.55
C ASP A 42 1.52 -4.09 1.37
N MET A 43 2.10 -4.97 2.20
CA MET A 43 3.54 -5.24 2.22
C MET A 43 3.86 -6.71 2.48
N LEU A 44 4.93 -7.20 1.86
CA LEU A 44 5.50 -8.50 2.14
C LEU A 44 6.82 -8.36 2.92
N PHE A 45 6.99 -9.12 4.00
CA PHE A 45 8.17 -9.16 4.83
C PHE A 45 8.84 -10.52 4.76
N VAL A 46 10.15 -10.54 4.54
CA VAL A 46 10.95 -11.76 4.40
C VAL A 46 12.20 -11.65 5.26
N SER A 47 12.64 -12.78 5.84
CA SER A 47 13.90 -12.85 6.57
C SER A 47 14.93 -13.55 5.70
N LEU A 48 15.94 -12.81 5.23
CA LEU A 48 17.04 -13.31 4.42
C LEU A 48 18.33 -13.18 5.22
N ASP A 49 19.04 -14.29 5.44
CA ASP A 49 20.28 -14.34 6.23
C ASP A 49 20.17 -13.66 7.62
N GLY A 50 19.03 -13.84 8.28
CA GLY A 50 18.76 -13.26 9.60
C GLY A 50 18.43 -11.76 9.58
N GLN A 51 18.34 -11.14 8.40
CA GLN A 51 17.92 -9.75 8.24
C GLN A 51 16.51 -9.66 7.66
N TRP A 52 15.67 -8.85 8.30
CA TRP A 52 14.33 -8.57 7.79
C TRP A 52 14.38 -7.56 6.64
N ARG A 53 13.65 -7.91 5.58
CA ARG A 53 13.43 -7.08 4.41
C ARG A 53 11.94 -6.94 4.16
N TRP A 54 11.55 -5.87 3.48
CA TRP A 54 10.17 -5.62 3.09
C TRP A 54 10.07 -5.31 1.60
N ILE A 55 8.92 -5.61 0.99
CA ILE A 55 8.68 -5.46 -0.45
C ILE A 55 7.28 -4.88 -0.65
N GLN A 56 7.20 -3.84 -1.47
CA GLN A 56 5.95 -3.31 -2.01
C GLN A 56 5.61 -4.08 -3.30
N SER A 57 4.41 -4.65 -3.37
CA SER A 57 3.92 -5.18 -4.64
C SER A 57 3.55 -4.06 -5.60
N ARG A 58 3.72 -4.28 -6.91
CA ARG A 58 3.25 -3.37 -7.96
C ARG A 58 1.87 -3.77 -8.47
N PHE A 59 1.65 -5.07 -8.61
CA PHE A 59 0.36 -5.62 -9.01
C PHE A 59 -0.03 -6.77 -8.10
N PHE A 60 -1.32 -7.05 -8.01
CA PHE A 60 -1.81 -8.26 -7.35
C PHE A 60 -3.09 -8.79 -8.00
N SER A 61 -3.30 -10.11 -7.89
CA SER A 61 -4.55 -10.74 -8.31
C SER A 61 -5.62 -10.65 -7.21
N PRO A 62 -6.91 -10.68 -7.55
CA PRO A 62 -7.94 -11.04 -6.59
C PRO A 62 -7.58 -12.35 -5.88
N PRO A 63 -7.84 -12.46 -4.57
CA PRO A 63 -7.59 -13.69 -3.82
C PRO A 63 -8.57 -14.79 -4.23
N ILE A 64 -8.11 -16.04 -4.24
CA ILE A 64 -8.96 -17.23 -4.21
C ILE A 64 -9.05 -17.65 -2.74
N ILE A 65 -10.26 -17.72 -2.21
CA ILE A 65 -10.51 -18.02 -0.79
C ILE A 65 -11.38 -19.28 -0.69
N ASP A 66 -10.89 -20.24 0.10
CA ASP A 66 -11.60 -21.46 0.45
C ASP A 66 -11.94 -21.46 1.95
N PHE A 67 -13.12 -21.96 2.30
CA PHE A 67 -13.62 -22.09 3.67
C PHE A 67 -13.96 -23.55 3.99
N ASP A 68 -13.57 -24.03 5.17
CA ASP A 68 -13.92 -25.37 5.67
C ASP A 68 -14.17 -25.31 7.19
N GLY A 69 -15.45 -25.20 7.57
CA GLY A 69 -15.85 -24.99 8.96
C GLY A 69 -15.29 -23.69 9.53
N ASP A 70 -14.52 -23.80 10.62
CA ASP A 70 -13.88 -22.65 11.29
C ASP A 70 -12.53 -22.26 10.67
N ASP A 71 -12.04 -23.02 9.68
CA ASP A 71 -10.78 -22.79 8.98
C ASP A 71 -10.98 -22.13 7.61
N ALA A 72 -9.97 -21.40 7.15
CA ALA A 72 -9.97 -20.74 5.86
C ALA A 72 -8.56 -20.61 5.29
N PHE A 73 -8.47 -20.64 3.96
CA PHE A 73 -7.21 -20.47 3.24
C PHE A 73 -7.41 -19.55 2.04
N GLY A 74 -6.55 -18.55 1.92
CA GLY A 74 -6.52 -17.60 0.83
C GLY A 74 -5.22 -17.73 0.02
N THR A 75 -5.32 -17.61 -1.29
CA THR A 75 -4.15 -17.50 -2.17
C THR A 75 -4.26 -16.29 -3.08
N LEU A 76 -3.13 -15.62 -3.31
CA LEU A 76 -3.05 -14.50 -4.23
C LEU A 76 -1.69 -14.46 -4.91
N ARG A 77 -1.65 -13.87 -6.10
CA ARG A 77 -0.41 -13.55 -6.82
C ARG A 77 -0.07 -12.09 -6.57
N LEU A 78 1.19 -11.81 -6.26
CA LEU A 78 1.80 -10.48 -6.21
C LEU A 78 2.84 -10.39 -7.31
N ASP A 79 2.94 -9.26 -8.00
CA ASP A 79 4.09 -8.96 -8.84
C ASP A 79 4.99 -7.97 -8.11
N LEU A 80 6.19 -8.44 -7.71
CA LEU A 80 7.07 -7.70 -6.80
C LEU A 80 7.90 -6.64 -7.52
N HIS A 81 8.44 -6.97 -8.71
CA HIS A 81 9.14 -6.05 -9.59
C HIS A 81 9.34 -6.70 -10.97
N ALA A 82 9.18 -5.95 -12.08
CA ALA A 82 9.59 -6.36 -13.43
C ALA A 82 9.22 -7.83 -13.77
N ASP A 83 7.94 -8.14 -13.65
CA ASP A 83 7.37 -9.46 -13.97
C ASP A 83 7.91 -10.62 -13.12
N VAL A 84 8.31 -10.35 -11.87
CA VAL A 84 8.54 -11.39 -10.87
C VAL A 84 7.22 -11.67 -10.14
N PRO A 85 6.50 -12.75 -10.51
CA PRO A 85 5.37 -13.21 -9.74
C PRO A 85 5.85 -13.90 -8.46
N ALA A 86 5.22 -13.54 -7.36
CA ALA A 86 5.27 -14.21 -6.09
C ALA A 86 3.86 -14.71 -5.76
N TYR A 87 3.73 -15.99 -5.44
CA TYR A 87 2.45 -16.54 -5.03
C TYR A 87 2.46 -16.71 -3.52
N VAL A 88 1.41 -16.18 -2.88
CA VAL A 88 1.28 -16.13 -1.43
C VAL A 88 0.09 -16.97 -1.02
N GLY A 89 0.28 -17.82 -0.01
CA GLY A 89 -0.78 -18.53 0.69
C GLY A 89 -0.89 -18.07 2.13
N ILE A 90 -2.11 -17.79 2.59
CA ILE A 90 -2.43 -17.37 3.97
C ILE A 90 -3.52 -18.26 4.55
N ARG A 91 -3.32 -18.79 5.76
CA ARG A 91 -4.34 -19.54 6.50
C ARG A 91 -4.87 -18.68 7.65
N LYS A 92 -6.15 -18.85 7.99
CA LYS A 92 -6.77 -18.19 9.15
C LYS A 92 -5.99 -18.41 10.44
N SER A 93 -5.52 -19.63 10.69
CA SER A 93 -4.73 -19.98 11.88
C SER A 93 -3.35 -19.30 11.93
N ASP A 94 -2.88 -18.71 10.83
CA ASP A 94 -1.55 -18.10 10.71
C ASP A 94 -1.55 -16.59 11.02
N LEU A 95 -2.66 -16.05 11.51
CA LEU A 95 -2.73 -14.68 12.00
C LEU A 95 -1.70 -14.45 13.12
N ILE A 96 -0.85 -13.44 12.95
CA ILE A 96 0.13 -13.03 13.94
C ILE A 96 -0.48 -11.94 14.83
N THR A 97 -1.00 -10.88 14.23
CA THR A 97 -1.61 -9.76 14.95
C THR A 97 -2.44 -8.88 14.01
N CYS A 98 -3.35 -8.09 14.59
CA CYS A 98 -3.99 -6.97 13.93
C CYS A 98 -3.27 -5.68 14.35
N LEU A 99 -2.94 -4.83 13.39
CA LEU A 99 -2.26 -3.56 13.63
C LEU A 99 -3.27 -2.43 13.80
N ASP A 100 -2.81 -1.31 14.35
CA ASP A 100 -3.68 -0.17 14.65
C ASP A 100 -4.39 0.37 13.40
N ASP A 101 -3.84 0.18 12.19
CA ASP A 101 -4.43 0.58 10.90
C ASP A 101 -5.39 -0.42 10.28
N SER A 102 -5.90 -1.34 11.10
CA SER A 102 -6.87 -2.37 10.74
C SER A 102 -6.36 -3.31 9.66
N SER A 103 -5.04 -3.36 9.51
CA SER A 103 -4.38 -4.39 8.73
C SER A 103 -4.06 -5.60 9.59
N PHE A 104 -3.90 -6.73 8.93
CA PHE A 104 -3.59 -8.01 9.54
C PHE A 104 -2.22 -8.47 9.07
N LEU A 105 -1.40 -8.94 10.01
CA LEU A 105 -0.16 -9.64 9.70
C LEU A 105 -0.40 -11.13 9.76
N TYR A 106 -0.22 -11.81 8.64
CA TYR A 106 -0.27 -13.28 8.56
C TYR A 106 1.13 -13.83 8.31
N ARG A 107 1.47 -14.94 8.98
CA ARG A 107 2.53 -15.80 8.49
C ARG A 107 2.07 -16.39 7.16
N CYS A 108 2.96 -16.44 6.19
CA CYS A 108 2.64 -16.95 4.86
C CYS A 108 3.84 -17.65 4.24
N GLN A 109 3.57 -18.39 3.18
CA GLN A 109 4.59 -18.97 2.32
C GLN A 109 4.59 -18.24 0.99
N VAL A 110 5.79 -18.01 0.44
CA VAL A 110 5.96 -17.31 -0.83
C VAL A 110 6.83 -18.11 -1.78
N ASP A 111 6.34 -18.34 -2.99
CA ASP A 111 7.10 -18.97 -4.08
C ASP A 111 7.88 -17.91 -4.87
N VAL A 112 9.15 -17.71 -4.49
CA VAL A 112 10.06 -16.74 -5.11
C VAL A 112 11.50 -17.12 -4.74
N THR A 113 12.47 -16.79 -5.60
CA THR A 113 13.89 -17.08 -5.29
C THR A 113 14.48 -16.00 -4.37
N PRO A 114 15.32 -16.35 -3.38
CA PRO A 114 15.95 -15.38 -2.47
C PRO A 114 16.71 -14.27 -3.20
N ALA A 115 17.39 -14.62 -4.29
CA ALA A 115 18.16 -13.67 -5.10
C ALA A 115 17.32 -12.53 -5.70
N ILE A 116 16.03 -12.78 -5.98
CA ILE A 116 15.12 -11.74 -6.46
C ILE A 116 14.70 -10.83 -5.30
N LEU A 117 14.44 -11.41 -4.12
CA LEU A 117 14.08 -10.64 -2.94
C LEU A 117 15.21 -9.72 -2.49
N GLU A 118 16.46 -10.17 -2.53
CA GLU A 118 17.63 -9.34 -2.15
C GLU A 118 17.79 -8.08 -3.00
N ARG A 119 17.40 -8.11 -4.27
CA ARG A 119 17.58 -6.99 -5.20
C ARG A 119 16.53 -5.90 -5.08
N HIS A 120 15.35 -6.25 -4.58
CA HIS A 120 14.18 -5.40 -4.66
C HIS A 120 13.57 -5.06 -3.30
N ALA A 121 14.04 -5.71 -2.23
CA ALA A 121 13.50 -5.50 -0.90
C ALA A 121 14.21 -4.37 -0.15
N GLY A 122 13.42 -3.49 0.48
CA GLY A 122 13.92 -2.51 1.42
C GLY A 122 14.28 -3.13 2.77
N MET A 123 15.01 -2.40 3.61
CA MET A 123 15.33 -2.86 4.97
C MET A 123 14.14 -2.64 5.92
N CYS A 124 13.90 -3.57 6.85
CA CYS A 124 12.95 -3.33 7.94
C CYS A 124 13.43 -3.95 9.25
N ARG A 125 12.78 -3.58 10.34
CA ARG A 125 12.99 -4.12 11.68
C ARG A 125 11.68 -4.70 12.17
N ARG A 126 11.69 -5.95 12.62
CA ARG A 126 10.56 -6.52 13.34
C ARG A 126 10.56 -5.99 14.78
N ARG A 127 9.41 -5.54 15.26
CA ARG A 127 9.23 -5.04 16.63
C ARG A 127 8.79 -6.15 17.58
N GLN A 128 8.88 -5.86 18.88
CA GLN A 128 8.44 -6.76 19.95
C GLN A 128 6.92 -7.01 19.95
N ASP A 129 6.13 -6.01 19.52
CA ASP A 129 4.67 -6.10 19.38
C ASP A 129 4.23 -6.88 18.13
N GLY A 130 5.17 -7.45 17.37
CA GLY A 130 4.90 -8.19 16.14
C GLY A 130 4.81 -7.34 14.88
N GLY A 131 4.71 -6.01 14.99
CA GLY A 131 4.71 -5.09 13.86
C GLY A 131 6.10 -4.89 13.24
N PHE A 132 6.18 -4.01 12.24
CA PHE A 132 7.41 -3.73 11.51
C PHE A 132 7.65 -2.23 11.34
N ASP A 133 8.89 -1.81 11.52
CA ASP A 133 9.35 -0.49 11.08
C ASP A 133 10.12 -0.67 9.77
N ILE A 134 9.70 0.03 8.71
CA ILE A 134 10.31 -0.07 7.38
C ILE A 134 11.20 1.12 7.08
N ARG A 135 12.34 0.86 6.44
CA ARG A 135 13.28 1.92 6.07
C ARG A 135 12.79 2.62 4.82
N LEU A 136 12.55 3.92 4.96
CA LEU A 136 12.15 4.84 3.90
C LEU A 136 13.04 6.09 3.90
N PHE A 137 12.83 6.93 2.89
CA PHE A 137 13.66 8.08 2.58
C PHE A 137 12.81 9.32 2.34
N HIS A 138 13.15 10.41 3.03
CA HIS A 138 12.57 11.73 2.80
C HIS A 138 13.56 12.58 2.00
N HIS A 139 13.13 13.08 0.84
CA HIS A 139 13.97 13.89 -0.05
C HIS A 139 13.71 15.38 0.09
N THR A 140 14.77 16.15 0.30
CA THR A 140 14.70 17.58 0.61
C THR A 140 15.95 18.32 0.14
N ASN A 141 16.12 19.58 0.55
CA ASN A 141 17.34 20.37 0.33
C ASN A 141 18.21 20.46 1.61
N GLY A 142 19.45 20.94 1.47
CA GLY A 142 20.42 21.08 2.56
C GLY A 142 19.88 21.77 3.82
N ASN A 143 19.34 22.97 3.64
CA ASN A 143 18.84 23.78 4.75
C ASN A 143 17.70 23.09 5.52
N ALA A 144 16.79 22.44 4.79
CA ALA A 144 15.69 21.70 5.39
C ALA A 144 16.18 20.43 6.08
N ARG A 145 17.14 19.69 5.49
CA ARG A 145 17.77 18.53 6.15
C ARG A 145 18.39 18.91 7.48
N GLU A 146 19.21 19.95 7.51
CA GLU A 146 19.84 20.43 8.75
C GLU A 146 18.79 20.81 9.80
N SER A 147 17.75 21.53 9.38
CA SER A 147 16.66 21.94 10.28
C SER A 147 15.89 20.76 10.85
N ILE A 148 15.53 19.78 10.02
CA ILE A 148 14.80 18.56 10.43
C ILE A 148 15.65 17.77 11.42
N LEU A 149 16.93 17.53 11.12
CA LEU A 149 17.82 16.77 12.01
C LEU A 149 18.08 17.49 13.34
N LYS A 150 18.19 18.81 13.33
CA LYS A 150 18.36 19.62 14.55
C LYS A 150 17.10 19.61 15.43
N CYS A 151 15.93 19.76 14.80
CA CYS A 151 14.65 19.89 15.52
C CYS A 151 14.00 18.54 15.84
N ARG A 152 14.44 17.45 15.20
CA ARG A 152 13.97 16.07 15.41
C ARG A 152 12.49 15.83 15.07
N TYR A 153 11.98 16.57 14.09
CA TYR A 153 10.65 16.34 13.55
C TYR A 153 10.53 16.77 12.08
N PHE A 154 9.53 16.21 11.40
CA PHE A 154 9.05 16.67 10.10
C PHE A 154 7.79 17.52 10.27
N LEU A 155 7.64 18.52 9.41
CA LEU A 155 6.38 19.24 9.24
C LEU A 155 5.55 18.56 8.14
N GLY A 156 4.23 18.50 8.36
CA GLY A 156 3.30 18.02 7.36
C GLY A 156 3.20 18.98 6.17
N SER A 157 3.04 18.42 4.97
CA SER A 157 2.68 19.15 3.76
C SER A 157 1.17 19.16 3.62
N THR A 158 0.60 20.33 3.32
CA THR A 158 -0.83 20.46 3.01
C THR A 158 -1.17 20.01 1.59
N TRP A 159 -0.23 19.51 0.79
CA TRP A 159 -0.51 19.13 -0.60
C TRP A 159 -0.96 17.67 -0.72
N ASN A 160 -1.86 17.38 -1.66
CA ASN A 160 -2.30 16.02 -1.99
C ASN A 160 -1.22 15.20 -2.72
N LEU A 161 -1.54 13.95 -3.07
CA LEU A 161 -0.63 13.04 -3.77
C LEU A 161 -0.05 13.65 -5.06
N GLN A 162 -0.87 14.33 -5.86
CA GLN A 162 -0.44 15.04 -7.07
C GLN A 162 0.46 16.27 -6.78
N GLY A 163 0.40 16.82 -5.57
CA GLY A 163 1.02 18.10 -5.24
C GLY A 163 0.35 19.31 -5.90
N SER A 164 -0.91 19.18 -6.32
CA SER A 164 -1.64 20.18 -7.12
C SER A 164 -2.76 20.87 -6.33
N LYS A 165 -3.33 20.20 -5.33
CA LYS A 165 -4.43 20.69 -4.49
C LYS A 165 -4.04 20.68 -3.01
N ARG A 166 -4.63 21.60 -2.23
CA ARG A 166 -4.36 21.70 -0.79
C ARG A 166 -5.43 21.00 0.04
N LEU A 167 -4.98 20.18 0.99
CA LEU A 167 -5.74 19.49 2.02
C LEU A 167 -6.00 20.44 3.21
N GLN A 168 -7.14 20.27 3.88
CA GLN A 168 -7.58 21.11 5.00
C GLN A 168 -7.60 20.37 6.34
N ASN A 169 -7.96 19.09 6.34
CA ASN A 169 -8.18 18.29 7.55
C ASN A 169 -7.09 17.25 7.80
N ILE A 170 -6.04 17.20 6.98
CA ILE A 170 -4.87 16.33 7.12
C ILE A 170 -3.66 16.99 6.46
N GLU A 171 -2.47 16.73 7.00
CA GLU A 171 -1.19 17.06 6.36
C GLU A 171 -0.38 15.76 6.21
N TYR A 172 0.44 15.65 5.17
CA TYR A 172 1.24 14.46 4.90
C TYR A 172 2.73 14.72 4.98
N VAL A 173 3.46 13.85 5.64
CA VAL A 173 4.91 13.70 5.45
C VAL A 173 5.13 12.61 4.41
N TYR A 174 5.84 12.97 3.33
CA TYR A 174 6.08 12.09 2.20
C TYR A 174 7.45 11.42 2.31
N PHE A 175 7.45 10.11 2.10
CA PHE A 175 8.63 9.27 2.03
C PHE A 175 8.60 8.43 0.74
N THR A 176 9.74 7.84 0.40
CA THR A 176 9.89 6.89 -0.71
C THR A 176 10.82 5.75 -0.29
N ASP A 177 10.76 4.63 -1.00
CA ASP A 177 11.73 3.53 -0.92
C ASP A 177 12.99 3.77 -1.77
N ILE A 178 13.02 4.85 -2.58
CA ILE A 178 14.16 5.24 -3.41
C ILE A 178 15.20 5.99 -2.55
N PRO A 179 16.45 5.51 -2.40
CA PRO A 179 17.44 6.17 -1.54
C PRO A 179 17.94 7.52 -2.08
N THR A 180 17.92 7.72 -3.39
CA THR A 180 18.41 8.93 -4.05
C THR A 180 17.71 9.12 -5.38
N ILE A 181 17.18 10.32 -5.64
CA ILE A 181 16.61 10.71 -6.93
C ILE A 181 17.76 11.10 -7.86
N ARG A 182 17.97 10.33 -8.92
CA ARG A 182 19.09 10.53 -9.87
C ARG A 182 18.61 10.82 -11.29
N SER A 183 17.38 10.45 -11.61
CA SER A 183 16.83 10.49 -12.96
C SER A 183 15.39 11.01 -12.98
N GLU A 184 14.88 11.27 -14.18
CA GLU A 184 13.46 11.58 -14.37
C GLU A 184 12.57 10.37 -14.08
N VAL A 185 13.06 9.14 -14.32
CA VAL A 185 12.34 7.91 -13.96
C VAL A 185 12.09 7.86 -12.44
N ASP A 186 13.08 8.25 -11.63
CA ASP A 186 12.92 8.32 -10.17
C ASP A 186 11.89 9.38 -9.78
N LEU A 187 11.84 10.52 -10.48
CA LEU A 187 10.82 11.55 -10.24
C LEU A 187 9.42 11.02 -10.56
N ILE A 188 9.25 10.37 -11.72
CA ILE A 188 7.97 9.80 -12.15
C ILE A 188 7.49 8.77 -11.11
N ALA A 189 8.38 7.91 -10.63
CA ALA A 189 8.08 6.90 -9.61
C ALA A 189 7.51 7.51 -8.31
N ILE A 190 7.88 8.75 -7.99
CA ILE A 190 7.38 9.48 -6.81
C ILE A 190 6.31 10.54 -7.14
N ALA A 191 5.56 10.35 -8.23
CA ALA A 191 4.48 11.23 -8.68
C ALA A 191 4.92 12.68 -8.97
N MET A 192 6.12 12.85 -9.56
CA MET A 192 6.65 14.16 -9.96
C MET A 192 7.22 14.10 -11.37
N THR A 193 7.19 15.21 -12.10
CA THR A 193 7.85 15.28 -13.43
C THR A 193 8.47 16.64 -13.67
N GLN A 194 9.38 16.73 -14.64
CA GLN A 194 9.98 18.03 -15.03
C GLN A 194 8.98 18.95 -15.72
N ASN A 195 8.00 18.35 -16.40
CA ASN A 195 6.97 19.06 -17.16
C ASN A 195 5.65 19.24 -16.40
N ALA A 196 5.51 18.70 -15.19
CA ALA A 196 4.31 18.77 -14.34
C ALA A 196 3.11 17.92 -14.81
N HIS A 197 3.33 16.97 -15.70
CA HIS A 197 2.30 16.10 -16.26
C HIS A 197 2.76 14.64 -16.31
N ILE A 198 1.83 13.72 -16.08
CA ILE A 198 1.93 12.28 -16.33
C ILE A 198 0.80 11.91 -17.30
N LEU A 199 1.08 11.01 -18.24
CA LEU A 199 0.07 10.47 -19.14
C LEU A 199 -0.30 9.06 -18.68
N LEU A 200 -1.58 8.85 -18.42
CA LEU A 200 -2.17 7.54 -18.13
C LEU A 200 -2.94 7.07 -19.35
N ARG A 201 -3.07 5.76 -19.52
CA ARG A 201 -3.77 5.15 -20.65
C ARG A 201 -4.84 4.18 -20.15
N PRO A 202 -6.09 4.28 -20.65
CA PRO A 202 -7.12 3.29 -20.33
C PRO A 202 -6.80 1.91 -20.90
N ASP A 203 -7.26 0.85 -20.22
CA ASP A 203 -6.99 -0.55 -20.62
C ASP A 203 -7.37 -0.85 -22.08
N HIS A 204 -8.53 -0.36 -22.54
CA HIS A 204 -9.08 -0.69 -23.85
C HIS A 204 -8.79 0.36 -24.94
N SER A 205 -7.78 1.22 -24.74
CA SER A 205 -7.38 2.18 -25.76
C SER A 205 -5.90 2.10 -26.12
N ASP A 206 -5.65 1.93 -27.41
CA ASP A 206 -4.33 2.07 -28.02
C ASP A 206 -4.09 3.46 -28.62
N ALA A 207 -5.11 4.32 -28.64
CA ALA A 207 -5.00 5.65 -29.22
C ALA A 207 -4.40 6.63 -28.20
N LEU A 208 -3.29 7.28 -28.56
CA LEU A 208 -2.71 8.36 -27.74
C LEU A 208 -3.72 9.51 -27.47
N ALA A 209 -4.71 9.68 -28.36
CA ALA A 209 -5.79 10.65 -28.18
C ALA A 209 -6.68 10.38 -26.95
N ASP A 210 -6.70 9.14 -26.45
CA ASP A 210 -7.48 8.77 -25.27
C ASP A 210 -6.63 8.78 -23.99
N ALA A 211 -5.36 9.22 -24.08
CA ALA A 211 -4.51 9.36 -22.92
C ALA A 211 -5.09 10.40 -21.95
N VAL A 212 -5.10 10.03 -20.67
CA VAL A 212 -5.55 10.88 -19.58
C VAL A 212 -4.35 11.63 -19.02
N GLU A 213 -4.37 12.95 -19.20
CA GLU A 213 -3.32 13.81 -18.67
C GLU A 213 -3.59 14.16 -17.20
N VAL A 214 -2.64 13.81 -16.34
CA VAL A 214 -2.68 14.11 -14.90
C VAL A 214 -1.64 15.14 -14.58
N LYS A 215 -2.09 16.29 -14.05
CA LYS A 215 -1.18 17.32 -13.54
C LYS A 215 -0.57 16.87 -12.21
N VAL A 216 0.75 16.87 -12.13
CA VAL A 216 1.53 16.51 -10.95
C VAL A 216 2.53 17.59 -10.58
N TYR A 217 3.17 17.44 -9.42
CA TYR A 217 4.13 18.41 -8.92
C TYR A 217 5.35 18.50 -9.84
N ARG A 218 5.66 19.72 -10.28
CA ARG A 218 6.83 20.00 -11.08
C ARG A 218 8.09 19.92 -10.24
N ALA A 219 9.02 19.05 -10.59
CA ALA A 219 10.30 18.91 -9.90
C ALA A 219 11.45 18.67 -10.86
N THR A 220 12.65 19.03 -10.42
CA THR A 220 13.92 18.65 -11.08
C THR A 220 14.71 17.75 -10.16
N THR A 221 15.60 16.94 -10.74
CA THR A 221 16.50 16.06 -9.98
C THR A 221 17.45 16.85 -9.06
N THR A 222 17.77 18.10 -9.41
CA THR A 222 18.64 18.99 -8.63
C THR A 222 17.94 19.63 -7.42
N GLY A 223 16.61 19.69 -7.40
CA GLY A 223 15.84 20.33 -6.32
C GLY A 223 15.72 19.49 -5.03
N ARG A 224 16.22 18.24 -5.06
CA ARG A 224 16.09 17.23 -4.00
C ARG A 224 17.42 16.52 -3.72
N GLY A 225 18.48 17.30 -3.59
CA GLY A 225 19.85 16.80 -3.46
C GLY A 225 20.17 16.09 -2.14
N GLU A 226 19.29 16.18 -1.14
CA GLU A 226 19.50 15.60 0.18
C GLU A 226 18.46 14.56 0.54
N THR A 227 18.90 13.53 1.28
CA THR A 227 18.04 12.46 1.77
C THR A 227 18.17 12.30 3.28
N ILE A 228 17.04 12.09 3.95
CA ILE A 228 16.96 11.68 5.35
C ILE A 228 16.36 10.26 5.38
N SER A 229 17.10 9.30 5.93
CA SER A 229 16.62 7.92 6.06
C SER A 229 15.97 7.70 7.41
N MET A 230 14.79 7.08 7.42
CA MET A 230 14.00 6.83 8.62
C MET A 230 13.40 5.42 8.59
N TYR A 231 13.31 4.77 9.74
CA TYR A 231 12.44 3.63 9.99
C TYR A 231 11.05 4.16 10.37
N VAL A 232 10.04 3.77 9.61
CA VAL A 232 8.66 4.22 9.77
C VAL A 232 7.80 3.01 10.14
N PRO A 233 7.05 3.04 11.25
CA PRO A 233 6.05 2.03 11.57
C PRO A 233 5.10 1.81 10.39
N CYS A 234 4.97 0.57 9.91
CA CYS A 234 4.22 0.29 8.69
C CYS A 234 2.71 0.55 8.83
N GLU A 235 2.17 0.54 10.05
CA GLU A 235 0.79 0.90 10.36
C GLU A 235 0.54 2.42 10.41
N MET A 236 1.58 3.25 10.43
CA MET A 236 1.41 4.71 10.33
C MET A 236 1.22 5.19 8.88
N LEU A 237 1.41 4.30 7.90
CA LEU A 237 1.31 4.63 6.49
C LEU A 237 -0.16 4.71 6.07
N ALA A 238 -0.51 5.75 5.34
CA ALA A 238 -1.80 5.85 4.68
C ALA A 238 -1.96 4.70 3.68
N SER A 239 -3.18 4.20 3.53
CA SER A 239 -3.50 3.14 2.56
C SER A 239 -3.10 3.57 1.14
N GLN A 240 -2.46 2.64 0.41
CA GLN A 240 -2.19 2.84 -1.01
C GLN A 240 -3.49 2.83 -1.81
N HIS A 241 -3.54 3.65 -2.84
CA HIS A 241 -4.62 3.60 -3.82
C HIS A 241 -4.27 2.60 -4.91
N THR A 242 -5.28 2.07 -5.58
CA THR A 242 -5.07 1.06 -6.62
C THR A 242 -5.94 1.34 -7.85
N TRP A 243 -5.47 0.90 -9.00
CA TRP A 243 -6.33 0.72 -10.17
C TRP A 243 -6.78 -0.73 -10.27
N LEU A 244 -8.00 -0.93 -10.73
CA LEU A 244 -8.56 -2.22 -11.08
C LEU A 244 -8.60 -2.35 -12.59
N HIS A 245 -7.96 -3.38 -13.10
CA HIS A 245 -7.91 -3.73 -14.51
C HIS A 245 -8.84 -4.91 -14.79
N ARG A 246 -9.70 -4.78 -15.81
CA ARG A 246 -10.73 -5.77 -16.16
C ARG A 246 -10.82 -5.95 -17.67
N ASP A 247 -9.81 -6.60 -18.22
CA ASP A 247 -9.73 -6.82 -19.67
C ASP A 247 -10.23 -8.23 -20.03
N LEU A 248 -11.56 -8.38 -20.12
CA LEU A 248 -12.17 -9.67 -20.42
C LEU A 248 -11.72 -10.18 -21.81
N PRO A 249 -11.32 -11.47 -21.94
CA PRO A 249 -11.59 -12.58 -21.01
C PRO A 249 -10.49 -12.82 -19.96
N SER A 250 -9.48 -11.96 -19.85
CA SER A 250 -8.40 -12.12 -18.87
C SER A 250 -8.91 -11.94 -17.44
N PRO A 251 -8.33 -12.65 -16.46
CA PRO A 251 -8.62 -12.39 -15.05
C PRO A 251 -8.32 -10.94 -14.67
N ALA A 252 -9.18 -10.37 -13.83
CA ALA A 252 -8.94 -9.05 -13.27
C ALA A 252 -7.67 -9.03 -12.42
N TYR A 253 -7.02 -7.87 -12.34
CA TYR A 253 -5.89 -7.62 -11.44
C TYR A 253 -5.91 -6.18 -10.96
N TYR A 254 -5.11 -5.89 -9.95
CA TYR A 254 -4.97 -4.56 -9.37
C TYR A 254 -3.55 -4.04 -9.56
N GLU A 255 -3.40 -2.75 -9.83
CA GLU A 255 -2.13 -2.03 -9.87
C GLU A 255 -2.06 -1.06 -8.69
N ILE A 256 -0.94 -1.04 -7.95
CA ILE A 256 -0.70 -0.05 -6.91
C ILE A 256 -0.33 1.28 -7.56
N VAL A 257 -1.09 2.34 -7.25
CA VAL A 257 -0.80 3.69 -7.74
C VAL A 257 0.41 4.24 -6.99
N CYS A 258 1.40 4.72 -7.73
CA CYS A 258 2.63 5.32 -7.17
C CYS A 258 3.27 4.46 -6.07
N PRO A 259 3.68 3.21 -6.36
CA PRO A 259 4.11 2.24 -5.34
C PRO A 259 5.35 2.69 -4.55
N ASN A 260 6.07 3.69 -5.05
CA ASN A 260 7.25 4.26 -4.40
C ASN A 260 6.94 5.49 -3.53
N VAL A 261 5.66 5.86 -3.35
CA VAL A 261 5.23 7.00 -2.51
C VAL A 261 4.55 6.49 -1.25
N PHE A 262 5.11 6.86 -0.09
CA PHE A 262 4.58 6.50 1.23
C PHE A 262 4.22 7.77 1.99
N ARG A 263 3.01 7.81 2.57
CA ARG A 263 2.49 9.00 3.25
C ARG A 263 2.22 8.69 4.72
N VAL A 264 2.76 9.51 5.62
CA VAL A 264 2.35 9.51 7.03
C VAL A 264 1.46 10.72 7.25
N GLY A 265 0.19 10.47 7.58
CA GLY A 265 -0.78 11.52 7.82
C GLY A 265 -0.69 12.10 9.22
N LEU A 266 -0.91 13.40 9.33
CA LEU A 266 -0.86 14.17 10.56
C LEU A 266 -2.13 15.01 10.70
N THR A 267 -2.57 15.19 11.95
CA THR A 267 -3.48 16.27 12.28
C THR A 267 -2.85 17.60 11.86
N PRO A 268 -3.59 18.52 11.21
CA PRO A 268 -3.00 19.76 10.69
C PRO A 268 -2.23 20.55 11.75
N LYS A 269 -1.06 21.08 11.38
CA LYS A 269 -0.13 21.85 12.25
C LYS A 269 0.57 21.02 13.33
N CYS A 270 0.32 19.72 13.43
CA CYS A 270 1.11 18.83 14.27
C CYS A 270 2.43 18.45 13.59
N ARG A 271 3.27 17.70 14.31
CA ARG A 271 4.61 17.31 13.89
C ARG A 271 4.75 15.80 13.89
N LEU A 272 5.54 15.29 12.94
CA LEU A 272 6.00 13.90 12.96
C LEU A 272 7.37 13.84 13.63
N GLU A 273 7.39 13.42 14.89
CA GLU A 273 8.62 13.32 15.68
C GLU A 273 9.37 12.03 15.38
N PHE A 274 10.70 12.06 15.57
CA PHE A 274 11.54 10.87 15.45
C PHE A 274 12.62 10.83 16.53
N ASP A 275 12.93 9.61 16.99
CA ASP A 275 14.10 9.34 17.83
C ASP A 275 15.17 8.61 17.02
N SER A 276 16.40 9.13 17.04
CA SER A 276 17.50 8.71 16.19
C SER A 276 17.11 8.56 14.72
N ASP A 277 16.88 7.33 14.26
CA ASP A 277 16.52 6.99 12.89
C ASP A 277 15.09 6.44 12.78
N THR A 278 14.25 6.57 13.81
CA THR A 278 12.94 5.92 13.88
C THR A 278 11.83 6.92 14.18
N VAL A 279 10.80 6.92 13.35
CA VAL A 279 9.59 7.75 13.54
C VAL A 279 8.82 7.28 14.76
N LEU A 280 8.40 8.23 15.60
CA LEU A 280 7.65 7.94 16.82
C LEU A 280 6.15 7.83 16.53
N ARG A 281 5.52 6.79 17.10
CA ARG A 281 4.06 6.69 17.19
C ARG A 281 3.56 7.73 18.17
N THR A 282 2.79 8.70 17.70
CA THR A 282 2.23 9.79 18.51
C THR A 282 0.75 9.96 18.21
N ASN A 283 0.01 10.58 19.13
CA ASN A 283 -1.40 10.92 18.95
C ASN A 283 -1.65 12.01 17.89
N ASN A 284 -0.58 12.55 17.29
CA ASN A 284 -0.66 13.50 16.18
C ASN A 284 -0.95 12.81 14.83
N HIS A 285 -0.74 11.48 14.76
CA HIS A 285 -1.01 10.70 13.57
C HIS A 285 -2.49 10.78 13.22
N LYS A 286 -2.76 10.98 11.92
CA LYS A 286 -4.09 10.94 11.35
C LYS A 286 -4.07 10.07 10.12
N ARG A 287 -5.12 9.29 9.93
CA ARG A 287 -5.34 8.49 8.73
C ARG A 287 -6.80 8.54 8.33
N PHE A 288 -7.07 8.08 7.13
CA PHE A 288 -8.43 7.76 6.71
C PHE A 288 -8.56 6.25 6.54
N ASP A 289 -9.70 5.72 6.97
CA ASP A 289 -9.99 4.28 6.91
C ASP A 289 -10.65 3.93 5.56
N TYR A 290 -9.99 4.34 4.47
CA TYR A 290 -10.39 3.99 3.10
C TYR A 290 -9.17 3.86 2.17
N ALA A 291 -9.40 3.24 1.02
CA ALA A 291 -8.53 3.26 -0.15
C ALA A 291 -9.36 3.63 -1.38
N VAL A 292 -8.76 4.37 -2.32
CA VAL A 292 -9.36 4.61 -3.62
C VAL A 292 -9.00 3.45 -4.55
N VAL A 293 -10.01 2.82 -5.16
CA VAL A 293 -9.85 1.71 -6.12
C VAL A 293 -10.57 2.08 -7.42
N GLY A 294 -9.85 2.76 -8.31
CA GLY A 294 -10.41 3.27 -9.57
C GLY A 294 -10.43 2.21 -10.68
N ASP A 295 -11.44 2.25 -11.54
CA ASP A 295 -11.53 1.39 -12.73
C ASP A 295 -10.64 1.91 -13.87
N ALA A 296 -9.56 1.18 -14.18
CA ALA A 296 -8.56 1.53 -15.19
C ALA A 296 -9.12 1.58 -16.62
N SER A 297 -10.28 0.98 -16.86
CA SER A 297 -10.94 1.02 -18.18
C SER A 297 -11.60 2.37 -18.47
N THR A 298 -11.74 3.25 -17.47
CA THR A 298 -12.47 4.51 -17.59
C THR A 298 -11.60 5.73 -17.31
N TYR A 299 -11.93 6.85 -17.95
CA TYR A 299 -11.29 8.14 -17.68
C TYR A 299 -11.36 8.54 -16.19
N MET A 300 -12.56 8.43 -15.61
CA MET A 300 -12.78 8.83 -14.21
C MET A 300 -12.08 7.88 -13.23
N GLY A 301 -12.06 6.57 -13.50
CA GLY A 301 -11.37 5.60 -12.66
C GLY A 301 -9.85 5.75 -12.70
N LEU A 302 -9.26 6.12 -13.84
CA LEU A 302 -7.83 6.46 -13.90
C LEU A 302 -7.48 7.70 -13.06
N LEU A 303 -8.32 8.73 -13.10
CA LEU A 303 -8.11 9.95 -12.30
C LEU A 303 -8.38 9.76 -10.82
N ALA A 304 -9.24 8.82 -10.43
CA ALA A 304 -9.75 8.67 -9.07
C ALA A 304 -8.66 8.67 -7.98
N PRO A 305 -7.57 7.87 -8.07
CA PRO A 305 -6.48 7.89 -7.08
C PRO A 305 -5.76 9.23 -6.92
N TYR A 306 -5.80 10.06 -7.96
CA TYR A 306 -5.15 11.36 -7.99
C TYR A 306 -6.11 12.52 -7.65
N ASP A 307 -7.42 12.34 -7.86
CA ASP A 307 -8.48 13.27 -7.50
C ASP A 307 -9.34 12.76 -6.34
N GLU A 308 -8.69 12.61 -5.17
CA GLU A 308 -9.33 12.20 -3.91
C GLU A 308 -10.45 13.16 -3.45
N GLU A 309 -10.60 14.36 -4.03
CA GLU A 309 -11.61 15.36 -3.64
C GLU A 309 -13.02 14.98 -4.07
N THR A 310 -13.17 14.41 -5.26
CA THR A 310 -14.47 14.22 -5.92
C THR A 310 -14.78 12.77 -6.27
N THR A 311 -13.80 11.88 -6.09
CA THR A 311 -13.96 10.47 -6.45
C THR A 311 -15.01 9.76 -5.60
N GLN A 312 -15.82 8.92 -6.25
CA GLN A 312 -16.72 7.97 -5.60
C GLN A 312 -16.12 6.56 -5.51
N GLU A 313 -14.91 6.35 -6.06
CA GLU A 313 -14.24 5.05 -6.11
C GLU A 313 -13.56 4.69 -4.78
N ILE A 314 -14.25 4.93 -3.67
CA ILE A 314 -13.75 4.74 -2.31
C ILE A 314 -14.21 3.39 -1.78
N LEU A 315 -13.27 2.60 -1.25
CA LEU A 315 -13.55 1.38 -0.51
C LEU A 315 -13.07 1.57 0.93
N HIS A 316 -13.93 1.25 1.88
CA HIS A 316 -13.71 1.47 3.30
C HIS A 316 -12.93 0.30 3.88
N THR A 317 -11.90 0.61 4.66
CA THR A 317 -11.14 -0.39 5.42
C THR A 317 -12.01 -0.89 6.56
N ASP A 318 -12.26 -2.20 6.63
CA ASP A 318 -13.01 -2.75 7.77
C ASP A 318 -12.11 -2.82 9.01
N ASN A 319 -12.70 -2.52 10.16
CA ASN A 319 -12.06 -2.65 11.45
C ASN A 319 -12.44 -4.01 12.03
N ALA A 320 -11.46 -4.86 12.30
CA ALA A 320 -11.70 -6.17 12.90
C ALA A 320 -12.23 -6.00 14.33
N PRO A 321 -13.40 -6.57 14.67
CA PRO A 321 -13.75 -6.77 16.07
C PRO A 321 -12.66 -7.59 16.78
N ALA A 322 -12.48 -7.35 18.07
CA ALA A 322 -11.48 -8.08 18.85
C ALA A 322 -11.69 -9.61 18.72
N GLY A 323 -10.63 -10.32 18.34
CA GLY A 323 -10.65 -11.78 18.16
C GLY A 323 -11.19 -12.27 16.82
N GLN A 324 -11.53 -11.37 15.88
CA GLN A 324 -11.87 -11.72 14.50
C GLN A 324 -10.71 -11.43 13.56
N ASP A 325 -10.66 -12.17 12.47
CA ASP A 325 -9.68 -12.00 11.42
C ASP A 325 -10.30 -11.62 10.06
N VAL A 326 -9.46 -11.52 9.03
CA VAL A 326 -9.92 -11.09 7.71
C VAL A 326 -10.92 -12.06 7.06
N PHE A 327 -10.80 -13.36 7.34
CA PHE A 327 -11.68 -14.40 6.81
C PHE A 327 -13.02 -14.40 7.53
N ASP A 328 -13.04 -14.17 8.85
CA ASP A 328 -14.27 -14.00 9.63
C ASP A 328 -15.11 -12.84 9.08
N ILE A 329 -14.46 -11.70 8.83
CA ILE A 329 -15.12 -10.50 8.29
C ILE A 329 -15.62 -10.79 6.87
N TRP A 330 -14.81 -11.44 6.03
CA TRP A 330 -15.20 -11.81 4.67
C TRP A 330 -16.47 -12.68 4.67
N LEU A 331 -16.52 -13.73 5.48
CA LEU A 331 -17.68 -14.61 5.61
C LEU A 331 -18.95 -13.85 6.01
N ALA A 332 -18.83 -12.92 6.95
CA ALA A 332 -19.96 -12.17 7.46
C ALA A 332 -20.47 -11.07 6.50
N ARG A 333 -19.57 -10.47 5.72
CA ARG A 333 -19.81 -9.16 5.11
C ARG A 333 -19.35 -8.98 3.65
N ALA A 334 -18.80 -10.01 3.01
CA ALA A 334 -18.28 -9.87 1.65
C ALA A 334 -19.31 -9.27 0.67
N ASN A 335 -18.83 -8.33 -0.14
CA ASN A 335 -19.54 -7.60 -1.19
C ASN A 335 -20.78 -6.82 -0.72
N GLN A 336 -20.94 -6.61 0.58
CA GLN A 336 -22.02 -5.79 1.13
C GLN A 336 -21.62 -4.30 1.14
N PRO A 337 -22.56 -3.38 0.88
CA PRO A 337 -22.36 -1.96 1.12
C PRO A 337 -22.42 -1.71 2.64
N LEU A 338 -21.30 -1.92 3.32
CA LEU A 338 -21.23 -1.82 4.78
C LEU A 338 -21.30 -0.38 5.29
N TYR A 339 -21.06 0.60 4.41
CA TYR A 339 -20.97 2.00 4.77
C TYR A 339 -21.77 2.85 3.79
N LEU A 340 -22.56 3.77 4.35
CA LEU A 340 -23.12 4.89 3.59
C LEU A 340 -21.98 5.88 3.23
N PRO A 341 -22.14 6.72 2.19
CA PRO A 341 -21.14 7.73 1.79
C PRO A 341 -20.65 8.64 2.93
N ASP A 342 -21.45 8.79 3.99
CA ASP A 342 -21.16 9.62 5.16
C ASP A 342 -20.41 8.89 6.29
N GLY A 343 -20.09 7.59 6.11
CA GLY A 343 -19.60 6.71 7.17
C GLY A 343 -18.10 6.81 7.49
N VAL A 344 -17.29 7.46 6.65
CA VAL A 344 -15.84 7.60 6.84
C VAL A 344 -15.42 9.05 6.60
N GLU A 345 -14.53 9.58 7.45
CA GLU A 345 -13.96 10.90 7.23
C GLU A 345 -13.11 10.90 5.94
N GLN A 346 -13.45 11.79 5.00
CA GLN A 346 -12.69 11.96 3.76
C GLN A 346 -11.74 13.15 3.83
N ALA A 347 -10.73 13.14 2.95
CA ALA A 347 -9.87 14.29 2.70
C ALA A 347 -10.69 15.51 2.25
N ARG A 348 -10.51 16.65 2.91
CA ARG A 348 -11.16 17.92 2.56
C ARG A 348 -10.17 18.82 1.86
N PHE A 349 -10.62 19.46 0.79
CA PHE A 349 -9.76 20.26 -0.08
C PHE A 349 -10.10 21.75 0.02
N GLN A 350 -9.07 22.58 -0.11
CA GLN A 350 -9.23 24.01 -0.21
C GLN A 350 -9.83 24.34 -1.58
N ARG A 351 -11.06 24.89 -1.57
CA ARG A 351 -11.71 25.35 -2.80
C ARG A 351 -10.80 26.35 -3.54
N PRO A 352 -10.75 26.30 -4.89
CA PRO A 352 -10.11 27.34 -5.68
C PRO A 352 -10.71 28.70 -5.30
N ARG A 353 -9.85 29.70 -5.09
CA ARG A 353 -10.29 31.08 -4.84
C ARG A 353 -10.83 31.73 -6.11
#